data_AF-I3D3P3-F1
#
_entry.id   AF-I3D3P3-F1
#
_cell.length_a   1.000
_cell.length_b   1.000
_cell.length_c   1.000
_cell.angle_alpha   90.00
_cell.angle_beta   90.00
_cell.angle_gamma   90.00
#
_symmetry.space_group_name_H-M   'P 1'
#
loop_
_entity.id
_entity.type
_entity.pdbx_description
1 polymer ?
#
loop_
_entity_poly.entity_id
_entity_poly.type
_entity_poly.pdbx_seq_one_letter_code
_entity_poly.pdbx_strand_id
1 'polypeptide(L)'
;MKTWVLLAITIAITSSILFSGMTWVIPELFQAYGGISLDPDNAAKSIIVHANREGSSIVRTYDSFSRIGFVSGEGSFLLESVPSLDKKEFYEFIKDSLDKKNIIDRELINIDIDIYSGNGKLIETLEYGRCELDEYFVHSVDSLGKISFIEGEDAIEIREVTKLECDSFTISLNKFGSSLNENEVFEKAPIIPEEGDLKYNAMTNTLQRYENGQWIDISGKGGPQIQR
;
A
#
# COMPACT_ATOMS: atom_id res chain seq x y z
N MET A 1 -85.70 0.57 40.71
CA MET A 1 -86.08 0.26 39.31
C MET A 1 -85.31 1.23 38.41
N LYS A 2 -84.32 0.78 37.62
CA LYS A 2 -84.45 0.34 36.21
C LYS A 2 -85.10 1.46 35.37
N THR A 3 -84.53 2.03 34.31
CA THR A 3 -83.67 1.43 33.27
C THR A 3 -83.07 2.54 32.36
N TRP A 4 -81.77 2.50 32.02
CA TRP A 4 -81.18 2.29 30.67
C TRP A 4 -81.59 3.32 29.58
N VAL A 5 -80.68 3.92 28.79
CA VAL A 5 -80.19 3.33 27.52
C VAL A 5 -79.30 4.38 26.77
N LEU A 6 -78.09 3.95 26.34
CA LEU A 6 -77.29 4.36 25.14
C LEU A 6 -76.72 5.80 25.04
N LEU A 7 -75.59 6.11 24.39
CA LEU A 7 -74.45 5.43 23.75
C LEU A 7 -73.58 6.57 23.14
N ALA A 8 -72.26 6.34 23.00
CA ALA A 8 -71.32 6.94 22.02
C ALA A 8 -70.05 7.52 22.71
N ILE A 9 -68.93 6.77 22.70
CA ILE A 9 -67.79 6.90 21.74
C ILE A 9 -67.02 8.20 22.04
N THR A 10 -65.75 8.20 22.46
CA THR A 10 -64.60 7.93 21.58
C THR A 10 -63.30 7.71 22.40
N ILE A 11 -62.74 6.51 22.28
CA ILE A 11 -61.33 6.15 22.04
C ILE A 11 -60.22 7.10 22.56
N ALA A 12 -59.43 6.58 23.51
CA ALA A 12 -57.98 6.79 23.55
C ALA A 12 -57.32 5.53 24.13
N ILE A 13 -57.07 4.54 23.26
CA ILE A 13 -56.26 3.36 23.59
C ILE A 13 -54.80 3.81 23.56
N THR A 14 -54.26 4.17 24.72
CA THR A 14 -52.82 4.20 24.93
C THR A 14 -52.38 2.79 25.34
N SER A 15 -52.00 1.98 24.36
CA SER A 15 -51.34 0.70 24.64
C SER A 15 -50.19 0.50 23.67
N SER A 16 -49.02 0.94 24.12
CA SER A 16 -47.79 0.16 24.12
C SER A 16 -47.43 -0.55 22.81
N ILE A 17 -46.96 0.20 21.82
CA ILE A 17 -46.00 -0.35 20.86
C ILE A 17 -44.64 -0.33 21.55
N LEU A 18 -44.33 -1.41 22.27
CA LEU A 18 -42.95 -1.81 22.52
C LEU A 18 -42.36 -2.17 21.17
N PHE A 19 -41.84 -1.17 20.44
CA PHE A 19 -40.85 -1.41 19.42
C PHE A 19 -39.62 -1.93 20.16
N SER A 20 -39.53 -3.25 20.25
CA SER A 20 -38.26 -3.94 20.38
C SER A 20 -37.39 -3.45 19.24
N GLY A 21 -36.60 -2.42 19.51
CA GLY A 21 -35.45 -1.99 18.72
C GLY A 21 -34.39 -3.07 18.78
N MET A 22 -34.70 -4.23 18.21
CA MET A 22 -33.71 -5.19 17.78
C MET A 22 -33.27 -4.69 16.40
N THR A 23 -32.41 -3.66 16.42
CA THR A 23 -31.53 -3.42 15.28
C THR A 23 -30.70 -4.69 15.17
N TRP A 24 -31.10 -5.56 14.24
CA TRP A 24 -30.23 -6.56 13.68
C TRP A 24 -29.07 -5.78 13.07
N VAL A 25 -28.05 -5.51 13.87
CA VAL A 25 -26.72 -5.25 13.36
C VAL A 25 -26.35 -6.55 12.67
N ILE A 26 -26.63 -6.64 11.38
CA ILE A 26 -26.09 -7.67 10.53
C ILE A 26 -24.57 -7.44 10.59
N PRO A 27 -23.77 -8.31 11.22
CA PRO A 27 -22.33 -8.23 11.10
C PRO A 27 -21.94 -8.93 9.79
N GLU A 28 -22.56 -8.52 8.69
CA GLU A 28 -21.97 -8.67 7.36
C GLU A 28 -21.45 -7.29 7.00
N LEU A 29 -20.49 -6.89 7.83
CA LEU A 29 -19.46 -5.95 7.46
C LEU A 29 -18.99 -6.38 6.08
N PHE A 30 -19.04 -5.45 5.12
CA PHE A 30 -18.39 -5.52 3.83
C PHE A 30 -17.03 -6.22 3.95
N GLN A 31 -17.00 -7.53 3.75
CA GLN A 31 -15.76 -8.21 3.38
C GLN A 31 -15.55 -7.80 1.93
N ALA A 32 -14.84 -6.69 1.74
CA ALA A 32 -14.14 -6.46 0.50
C ALA A 32 -13.16 -7.64 0.38
N TYR A 33 -13.56 -8.66 -0.39
CA TYR A 33 -12.64 -9.68 -0.84
C TYR A 33 -11.66 -8.97 -1.77
N GLY A 34 -10.51 -8.58 -1.22
CA GLY A 34 -9.31 -8.43 -2.02
C GLY A 34 -9.13 -9.77 -2.72
N GLY A 35 -9.43 -9.80 -4.02
CA GLY A 35 -9.38 -11.01 -4.80
C GLY A 35 -7.99 -11.62 -4.76
N ILE A 36 -7.93 -12.88 -5.18
CA ILE A 36 -6.74 -13.72 -5.24
C ILE A 36 -5.56 -12.91 -5.76
N SER A 37 -4.65 -12.56 -4.84
CA SER A 37 -3.30 -12.10 -5.16
C SER A 37 -2.72 -13.08 -6.17
N LEU A 38 -2.11 -12.56 -7.23
CA LEU A 38 -1.07 -13.25 -8.00
C LEU A 38 -0.29 -14.13 -7.03
N ASP A 39 -0.31 -15.45 -7.24
CA ASP A 39 0.26 -16.52 -6.39
C ASP A 39 0.70 -16.05 -4.98
N PRO A 40 0.00 -16.44 -3.89
CA PRO A 40 0.32 -15.97 -2.52
C PRO A 40 1.78 -16.20 -2.09
N ASP A 41 2.54 -17.01 -2.84
CA ASP A 41 3.97 -17.19 -2.63
C ASP A 41 4.87 -16.15 -3.33
N ASN A 42 4.40 -15.37 -4.33
CA ASN A 42 5.29 -14.63 -5.24
C ASN A 42 5.08 -13.11 -5.40
N ALA A 43 3.86 -12.57 -5.44
CA ALA A 43 3.72 -11.15 -5.84
C ALA A 43 3.73 -10.16 -4.67
N ALA A 44 3.02 -10.49 -3.59
CA ALA A 44 2.78 -9.59 -2.45
C ALA A 44 3.91 -9.59 -1.39
N LYS A 45 4.89 -10.50 -1.50
CA LYS A 45 6.08 -10.57 -0.62
C LYS A 45 7.28 -9.80 -1.16
N SER A 46 7.13 -9.14 -2.31
CA SER A 46 8.22 -8.38 -2.94
C SER A 46 8.54 -7.08 -2.21
N ILE A 47 7.64 -6.60 -1.34
CA ILE A 47 7.82 -5.36 -0.58
C ILE A 47 7.50 -5.65 0.89
N ILE A 48 8.49 -5.52 1.75
CA ILE A 48 8.35 -5.64 3.20
C ILE A 48 8.68 -4.29 3.82
N VAL A 49 7.79 -3.80 4.69
CA VAL A 49 7.93 -2.51 5.36
C VAL A 49 8.22 -2.76 6.83
N HIS A 50 9.36 -2.25 7.28
CA HIS A 50 9.73 -2.23 8.70
C HIS A 50 9.52 -0.83 9.25
N ALA A 51 8.70 -0.69 10.27
CA ALA A 51 8.45 0.57 10.95
C ALA A 51 8.97 0.51 12.39
N ASN A 52 9.76 1.51 12.78
CA ASN A 52 10.24 1.68 14.13
C ASN A 52 9.99 3.11 14.61
N ARG A 53 9.28 3.27 15.72
CA ARG A 53 9.07 4.59 16.34
C ARG A 53 10.39 5.13 16.88
N GLU A 54 10.63 6.43 16.73
CA GLU A 54 11.83 7.06 17.26
C GLU A 54 11.91 6.85 18.79
N GLY A 55 13.05 6.36 19.28
CA GLY A 55 13.24 6.00 20.68
C GLY A 55 12.72 4.61 21.10
N SER A 56 12.05 3.88 20.20
CA SER A 56 11.64 2.49 20.42
C SER A 56 12.69 1.51 19.90
N SER A 57 12.81 0.35 20.55
CA SER A 57 13.55 -0.82 20.03
C SER A 57 12.65 -1.84 19.34
N ILE A 58 11.33 -1.62 19.37
CA ILE A 58 10.33 -2.50 18.77
C ILE A 58 10.20 -2.13 17.29
N VAL A 59 10.66 -3.02 16.42
CA VAL A 59 10.44 -2.97 14.98
C VAL A 59 9.16 -3.75 14.64
N ARG A 60 8.23 -3.11 13.95
CA ARG A 60 7.04 -3.75 13.39
C ARG A 60 7.28 -4.03 11.92
N THR A 61 6.85 -5.20 11.46
CA THR A 61 7.00 -5.61 10.07
C THR A 61 5.62 -5.77 9.45
N TYR A 62 5.45 -5.21 8.26
CA TYR A 62 4.23 -5.25 7.49
C TYR A 62 4.56 -5.71 6.07
N ASP A 63 3.74 -6.59 5.52
CA ASP A 63 3.87 -7.11 4.16
C ASP A 63 2.63 -6.76 3.34
N SER A 64 2.48 -7.40 2.18
CA SER A 64 1.31 -7.24 1.30
C SER A 64 1.16 -5.85 0.67
N PHE A 65 2.26 -5.14 0.46
CA PHE A 65 2.27 -3.92 -0.34
C PHE A 65 2.47 -4.24 -1.80
N SER A 66 1.68 -3.60 -2.66
CA SER A 66 1.71 -3.86 -4.11
C SER A 66 2.63 -2.88 -4.84
N ARG A 67 2.84 -1.68 -4.27
CA ARG A 67 3.61 -0.63 -4.93
C ARG A 67 4.14 0.41 -3.94
N ILE A 68 5.35 0.90 -4.25
CA ILE A 68 5.92 2.13 -3.69
C ILE A 68 5.80 3.22 -4.77
N GLY A 69 5.18 4.34 -4.43
CA GLY A 69 5.11 5.52 -5.29
C GLY A 69 6.01 6.63 -4.76
N PHE A 70 6.87 7.19 -5.61
CA PHE A 70 7.68 8.35 -5.23
C PHE A 70 6.87 9.63 -5.48
N VAL A 71 6.74 10.48 -4.46
CA VAL A 71 6.13 11.81 -4.58
C VAL A 71 7.25 12.80 -4.95
N SER A 72 6.89 13.96 -5.50
CA SER A 72 7.88 14.99 -5.86
C SER A 72 8.66 15.46 -4.61
N GLY A 73 9.87 14.93 -4.43
CA GLY A 73 10.78 15.24 -3.31
C GLY A 73 11.39 13.96 -2.74
N GLU A 74 12.69 13.97 -2.42
CA GLU A 74 13.43 12.77 -1.99
C GLU A 74 12.94 12.19 -0.65
N GLY A 75 12.19 12.96 0.14
CA GLY A 75 11.71 12.55 1.47
C GLY A 75 10.26 12.05 1.51
N SER A 76 9.54 11.96 0.40
CA SER A 76 8.10 11.63 0.42
C SER A 76 7.78 10.43 -0.46
N PHE A 77 7.03 9.48 0.08
CA PHE A 77 6.62 8.28 -0.64
C PHE A 77 5.20 7.85 -0.30
N LEU A 78 4.68 6.96 -1.15
CA LEU A 78 3.36 6.36 -1.07
C LEU A 78 3.53 4.85 -0.96
N LEU A 79 2.77 4.23 -0.07
CA LEU A 79 2.53 2.79 -0.06
C LEU A 79 1.13 2.54 -0.60
N GLU A 80 1.02 1.78 -1.68
CA GLU A 80 -0.26 1.43 -2.32
C GLU A 80 -0.46 -0.09 -2.27
N SER A 81 -1.67 -0.52 -1.90
CA SER A 81 -2.04 -1.93 -1.82
C SER A 81 -3.55 -2.15 -1.92
N VAL A 82 -3.97 -3.40 -1.99
CA VAL A 82 -5.37 -3.81 -1.85
C VAL A 82 -5.71 -3.93 -0.36
N PRO A 83 -6.85 -3.44 0.13
CA PRO A 83 -7.28 -3.67 1.50
C PRO A 83 -7.36 -5.16 1.84
N SER A 84 -6.78 -5.56 2.96
CA SER A 84 -6.71 -6.97 3.35
C SER A 84 -6.65 -7.15 4.86
N LEU A 85 -7.10 -8.32 5.35
CA LEU A 85 -7.26 -8.57 6.79
C LEU A 85 -5.92 -8.72 7.52
N ASP A 86 -4.90 -9.22 6.83
CA ASP A 86 -3.53 -9.39 7.33
C ASP A 86 -2.88 -8.05 7.73
N LYS A 87 -3.29 -6.93 7.11
CA LYS A 87 -2.80 -5.58 7.44
C LYS A 87 -3.51 -4.93 8.62
N LYS A 88 -4.27 -5.68 9.42
CA LYS A 88 -4.99 -5.11 10.59
C LYS A 88 -4.06 -4.32 11.52
N GLU A 89 -2.89 -4.86 11.85
CA GLU A 89 -1.94 -4.17 12.74
C GLU A 89 -1.37 -2.90 12.09
N PHE A 90 -1.20 -2.90 10.77
CA PHE A 90 -0.82 -1.70 10.02
C PHE A 90 -1.91 -0.64 10.11
N TYR A 91 -3.19 -1.01 9.93
CA TYR A 91 -4.30 -0.06 10.08
C TYR A 91 -4.41 0.54 11.48
N GLU A 92 -4.18 -0.27 12.53
CA GLU A 92 -4.14 0.23 13.89
C GLU A 92 -3.00 1.23 14.09
N PHE A 93 -1.84 0.97 13.49
CA PHE A 93 -0.70 1.88 13.48
C PHE A 93 -1.00 3.20 12.74
N ILE A 94 -1.61 3.14 11.55
CA ILE A 94 -2.01 4.30 10.77
C ILE A 94 -3.03 5.14 11.55
N LYS A 95 -4.04 4.50 12.13
CA LYS A 95 -5.05 5.17 12.95
C LYS A 95 -4.43 5.91 14.14
N ASP A 96 -3.59 5.24 14.92
CA ASP A 96 -2.91 5.85 16.07
C ASP A 96 -2.05 7.05 15.64
N SER A 97 -1.40 6.95 14.49
CA SER A 97 -0.57 8.04 13.93
C SER A 97 -1.42 9.25 13.50
N LEU A 98 -2.57 9.03 12.83
CA LEU A 98 -3.49 10.10 12.43
C LEU A 98 -4.13 10.79 13.63
N ASP A 99 -4.58 10.02 14.62
CA ASP A 99 -5.20 10.54 15.84
C ASP A 99 -4.23 11.49 16.59
N LYS A 100 -2.92 11.27 16.46
CA LYS A 100 -1.85 12.06 17.06
C LYS A 100 -1.31 13.20 16.18
N LYS A 101 -1.71 13.32 14.90
CA LYS A 101 -1.13 14.29 13.94
C LYS A 101 -1.18 15.75 14.42
N ASN A 102 -2.17 16.09 15.25
CA ASN A 102 -2.38 17.45 15.79
C ASN A 102 -1.71 17.71 17.14
N ILE A 103 -0.95 16.75 17.68
CA ILE A 103 -0.20 16.91 18.92
C ILE A 103 1.15 17.57 18.61
N ILE A 104 1.59 18.49 19.48
CA ILE A 104 2.83 19.27 19.30
C ILE A 104 4.08 18.36 19.24
N ASP A 105 4.03 17.22 19.92
CA ASP A 105 5.06 16.20 19.93
C ASP A 105 4.62 15.05 19.00
N ARG A 106 4.86 15.23 17.71
CA ARG A 106 4.49 14.24 16.69
C ARG A 106 5.40 13.04 16.83
N GLU A 107 4.80 11.85 16.85
CA GLU A 107 5.52 10.59 16.90
C GLU A 107 6.17 10.33 15.53
N LEU A 108 7.50 10.45 15.48
CA LEU A 108 8.29 10.22 14.28
C LEU A 108 8.62 8.74 14.13
N ILE A 109 8.60 8.25 12.89
CA ILE A 109 8.79 6.83 12.56
C ILE A 109 9.95 6.69 11.59
N ASN A 110 10.87 5.78 11.87
CA ASN A 110 11.86 5.32 10.89
C ASN A 110 11.25 4.16 10.11
N ILE A 111 11.36 4.20 8.78
CA ILE A 111 10.77 3.22 7.88
C ILE A 111 11.84 2.67 6.96
N ASP A 112 12.04 1.35 7.01
CA ASP A 112 12.86 0.63 6.05
C ASP A 112 11.92 -0.13 5.11
N ILE A 113 12.13 -0.02 3.81
CA ILE A 113 11.38 -0.77 2.80
C ILE A 113 12.32 -1.72 2.09
N ASP A 114 12.17 -3.01 2.38
CA ASP A 114 12.93 -4.08 1.75
C ASP A 114 12.22 -4.51 0.47
N ILE A 115 12.95 -4.42 -0.64
CA ILE A 115 12.47 -4.83 -1.97
C ILE A 115 13.12 -6.17 -2.31
N TYR A 116 12.30 -7.18 -2.58
CA TYR A 116 12.74 -8.52 -2.94
C TYR A 116 12.47 -8.82 -4.42
N SER A 117 13.39 -9.56 -5.02
CA SER A 117 13.22 -10.14 -6.36
C SER A 117 12.26 -11.33 -6.32
N GLY A 118 11.75 -11.74 -7.49
CA GLY A 118 10.83 -12.87 -7.62
C GLY A 118 11.39 -14.24 -7.19
N ASN A 119 12.68 -14.34 -6.85
CA ASN A 119 13.27 -15.55 -6.26
C ASN A 119 13.47 -15.43 -4.73
N GLY A 120 12.93 -14.39 -4.11
CA GLY A 120 13.02 -14.15 -2.66
C GLY A 120 14.33 -13.53 -2.18
N LYS A 121 15.22 -13.14 -3.09
CA LYS A 121 16.46 -12.42 -2.74
C LYS A 121 16.18 -10.93 -2.56
N LEU A 122 16.61 -10.36 -1.43
CA LEU A 122 16.62 -8.91 -1.22
C LEU A 122 17.37 -8.25 -2.38
N ILE A 123 16.87 -7.14 -2.91
CA ILE A 123 17.49 -6.33 -3.96
C ILE A 123 18.09 -5.08 -3.30
N GLU A 124 17.28 -4.37 -2.52
CA GLU A 124 17.69 -3.14 -1.86
C GLU A 124 16.80 -2.87 -0.65
N THR A 125 17.32 -2.06 0.27
CA THR A 125 16.53 -1.46 1.37
C THR A 125 16.49 0.05 1.18
N LEU A 126 15.28 0.61 1.11
CA LEU A 126 15.04 2.04 1.14
C LEU A 126 14.84 2.49 2.59
N GLU A 127 15.77 3.29 3.12
CA GLU A 127 15.76 3.73 4.51
C GLU A 127 15.26 5.17 4.60
N TYR A 128 14.10 5.37 5.22
CA TYR A 128 13.50 6.67 5.45
C TYR A 128 13.52 7.00 6.95
N GLY A 129 14.14 8.12 7.29
CA GLY A 129 14.30 8.54 8.69
C GLY A 129 13.32 9.64 9.07
N ARG A 130 12.78 9.53 10.30
CA ARG A 130 11.93 10.55 10.93
C ARG A 130 10.73 10.94 10.07
N CYS A 131 9.94 9.94 9.69
CA CYS A 131 8.72 10.07 8.92
C CYS A 131 7.52 10.44 9.79
N GLU A 132 6.63 11.23 9.22
CA GLU A 132 5.27 11.42 9.68
C GLU A 132 4.27 10.88 8.65
N LEU A 133 3.16 10.36 9.16
CA LEU A 133 2.04 9.98 8.34
C LEU A 133 1.31 11.25 7.88
N ASP A 134 1.36 11.52 6.58
CA ASP A 134 0.66 12.67 6.02
C ASP A 134 -0.80 12.33 5.72
N GLU A 135 -1.05 11.28 4.94
CA GLU A 135 -2.41 10.98 4.48
C GLU A 135 -2.66 9.47 4.38
N TYR A 136 -3.90 9.08 4.61
CA TYR A 136 -4.42 7.76 4.27
C TYR A 136 -5.74 7.91 3.55
N PHE A 137 -5.88 7.31 2.38
CA PHE A 137 -7.12 7.35 1.62
C PHE A 137 -7.34 6.06 0.83
N VAL A 138 -8.59 5.84 0.46
CA VAL A 138 -9.03 4.68 -0.33
C VAL A 138 -9.64 5.20 -1.63
N HIS A 139 -9.27 4.60 -2.75
CA HIS A 139 -9.79 4.96 -4.07
C HIS A 139 -10.14 3.73 -4.89
N SER A 140 -11.09 3.88 -5.81
CA SER A 140 -11.45 2.86 -6.78
C SER A 140 -10.64 3.06 -8.07
N VAL A 141 -10.03 1.98 -8.55
CA VAL A 141 -9.33 1.93 -9.81
C VAL A 141 -10.21 1.20 -10.82
N ASP A 142 -10.62 1.94 -11.85
CA ASP A 142 -11.19 1.36 -13.07
C ASP A 142 -10.05 0.83 -13.95
N SER A 143 -10.18 -0.40 -14.43
CA SER A 143 -9.14 -1.22 -15.05
C SER A 143 -8.76 -0.77 -16.47
N LEU A 144 -9.44 0.23 -17.03
CA LEU A 144 -9.11 0.78 -18.35
C LEU A 144 -7.72 1.45 -18.36
N GLY A 145 -6.70 0.68 -18.80
CA GLY A 145 -5.32 1.14 -18.98
C GLY A 145 -4.47 1.14 -17.70
N LYS A 146 -4.94 0.55 -16.60
CA LYS A 146 -4.19 0.41 -15.35
C LYS A 146 -3.97 -1.07 -15.05
N ILE A 147 -2.76 -1.41 -14.58
CA ILE A 147 -2.42 -2.77 -14.15
C ILE A 147 -3.23 -3.08 -12.90
N SER A 148 -4.12 -4.08 -12.98
CA SER A 148 -4.88 -4.58 -11.83
C SER A 148 -3.97 -5.39 -10.91
N PHE A 149 -4.14 -5.27 -9.58
CA PHE A 149 -3.47 -6.13 -8.60
C PHE A 149 -4.22 -7.45 -8.40
N ILE A 150 -5.48 -7.51 -8.83
CA ILE A 150 -6.36 -8.66 -8.69
C ILE A 150 -6.73 -9.19 -10.09
N GLU A 151 -6.74 -10.51 -10.27
CA GLU A 151 -7.21 -11.10 -11.52
C GLU A 151 -8.74 -10.97 -11.68
N GLY A 152 -9.16 -10.43 -12.83
CA GLY A 152 -10.57 -10.26 -13.20
C GLY A 152 -10.74 -9.13 -14.20
N GLU A 153 -11.21 -9.42 -15.42
CA GLU A 153 -11.12 -8.47 -16.55
C GLU A 153 -12.04 -7.25 -16.45
N ASP A 154 -13.02 -7.21 -15.53
CA ASP A 154 -14.00 -6.13 -15.44
C ASP A 154 -14.34 -5.68 -14.00
N ALA A 155 -13.46 -5.98 -13.03
CA ALA A 155 -13.72 -5.63 -11.63
C ALA A 155 -13.17 -4.24 -11.28
N ILE A 156 -13.99 -3.43 -10.61
CA ILE A 156 -13.51 -2.23 -9.90
C ILE A 156 -12.60 -2.70 -8.77
N GLU A 157 -11.33 -2.31 -8.82
CA GLU A 157 -10.36 -2.63 -7.76
C GLU A 157 -10.36 -1.51 -6.73
N ILE A 158 -10.52 -1.83 -5.45
CA ILE A 158 -10.37 -0.86 -4.37
C ILE A 158 -8.93 -0.90 -3.87
N ARG A 159 -8.29 0.26 -3.83
CA ARG A 159 -6.92 0.42 -3.34
C ARG A 159 -6.87 1.40 -2.18
N GLU A 160 -5.96 1.13 -1.28
CA GLU A 160 -5.59 2.05 -0.23
C GLU A 160 -4.20 2.62 -0.49
N VAL A 161 -4.04 3.88 -0.09
CA VAL A 161 -2.79 4.63 -0.24
C VAL A 161 -2.45 5.25 1.10
N THR A 162 -1.23 5.02 1.55
CA THR A 162 -0.62 5.66 2.72
C THR A 162 0.49 6.58 2.24
N LYS A 163 0.36 7.89 2.49
CA LYS A 163 1.36 8.90 2.15
C LYS A 163 2.18 9.26 3.38
N LEU A 164 3.49 9.22 3.23
CA LEU A 164 4.44 9.57 4.27
C LEU A 164 5.38 10.67 3.82
N GLU A 165 5.74 11.54 4.76
CA GLU A 165 6.72 12.60 4.59
C GLU A 165 7.82 12.44 5.63
N CYS A 166 9.07 12.43 5.17
CA CYS A 166 10.23 12.09 5.97
C CYS A 166 11.32 13.14 5.82
N ASP A 167 12.07 13.36 6.90
CA ASP A 167 13.18 14.31 6.93
C ASP A 167 14.41 13.81 6.14
N SER A 168 14.52 12.49 5.94
CA SER A 168 15.69 11.87 5.32
C SER A 168 15.36 10.60 4.54
N PHE A 169 16.19 10.33 3.53
CA PHE A 169 16.13 9.13 2.69
C PHE A 169 17.56 8.65 2.37
N THR A 170 17.78 7.35 2.41
CA THR A 170 19.05 6.71 2.05
C THR A 170 18.77 5.35 1.41
N ILE A 171 19.59 4.96 0.43
CA ILE A 171 19.52 3.66 -0.22
C ILE A 171 20.65 2.78 0.33
N SER A 172 20.28 1.67 0.94
CA SER A 172 21.22 0.70 1.52
C SER A 172 21.36 -0.52 0.61
N LEU A 173 22.41 -0.52 -0.20
CA LEU A 173 22.79 -1.66 -1.05
C LEU A 173 23.66 -2.69 -0.31
N ASN A 174 24.17 -2.38 0.88
CA ASN A 174 25.24 -3.18 1.52
C ASN A 174 24.75 -4.21 2.55
N LYS A 175 23.43 -4.42 2.73
CA LYS A 175 22.92 -5.52 3.57
C LYS A 175 23.12 -6.90 2.94
N PHE A 176 23.63 -6.96 1.71
CA PHE A 176 24.17 -8.16 1.12
C PHE A 176 25.36 -8.66 1.93
N GLY A 177 25.11 -9.67 2.77
CA GLY A 177 26.17 -10.45 3.39
C GLY A 177 27.25 -10.77 2.35
N SER A 178 28.49 -10.42 2.69
CA SER A 178 29.68 -10.55 1.87
C SER A 178 29.95 -12.00 1.47
N SER A 179 29.18 -12.51 0.50
CA SER A 179 29.44 -13.74 -0.26
C SER A 179 28.57 -13.84 -1.53
N LEU A 180 28.16 -12.71 -2.13
CA LEU A 180 27.53 -12.74 -3.45
C LEU A 180 28.60 -12.56 -4.51
N ASN A 181 28.81 -13.63 -5.27
CA ASN A 181 29.54 -13.66 -6.53
C ASN A 181 29.04 -12.51 -7.41
N GLU A 182 29.93 -11.68 -7.96
CA GLU A 182 29.68 -10.38 -8.62
C GLU A 182 28.79 -10.39 -9.90
N ASN A 183 27.96 -11.42 -10.11
CA ASN A 183 27.18 -11.62 -11.33
C ASN A 183 25.67 -11.37 -11.17
N GLU A 184 25.23 -10.66 -10.14
CA GLU A 184 23.80 -10.36 -9.97
C GLU A 184 23.33 -9.12 -10.73
N VAL A 185 23.10 -9.40 -12.02
CA VAL A 185 21.90 -9.14 -12.82
C VAL A 185 21.07 -7.89 -12.45
N PHE A 186 21.07 -6.95 -13.41
CA PHE A 186 20.15 -5.83 -13.66
C PHE A 186 20.63 -4.40 -13.42
N GLU A 187 21.56 -4.13 -12.49
CA GLU A 187 22.07 -2.76 -12.30
C GLU A 187 23.40 -2.46 -12.99
N LYS A 188 24.30 -3.45 -13.06
CA LYS A 188 25.60 -3.26 -13.73
C LYS A 188 25.56 -3.84 -15.13
N ALA A 189 25.85 -2.97 -16.10
CA ALA A 189 26.23 -3.41 -17.44
C ALA A 189 27.33 -4.48 -17.30
N PRO A 190 27.27 -5.60 -18.05
CA PRO A 190 28.39 -6.53 -18.11
C PRO A 190 29.69 -5.78 -18.39
N ILE A 191 30.79 -6.22 -17.76
CA ILE A 191 32.11 -5.57 -17.87
C ILE A 191 32.54 -5.48 -19.34
N ILE A 192 32.16 -6.48 -20.12
CA ILE A 192 32.35 -6.54 -21.57
C ILE A 192 30.96 -6.79 -22.17
N PRO A 193 30.24 -5.74 -22.58
CA PRO A 193 28.91 -5.90 -23.15
C PRO A 193 28.97 -6.48 -24.57
N GLU A 194 28.08 -7.43 -24.83
CA GLU A 194 27.84 -8.05 -26.13
C GLU A 194 26.61 -7.44 -26.81
N GLU A 195 26.55 -7.52 -28.13
CA GLU A 195 25.45 -6.98 -28.91
C GLU A 195 24.13 -7.62 -28.48
N GLY A 196 23.16 -6.80 -28.08
CA GLY A 196 21.86 -7.24 -27.58
C GLY A 196 21.75 -7.34 -26.06
N ASP A 197 22.85 -7.17 -25.30
CA ASP A 197 22.81 -7.14 -23.84
C ASP A 197 21.84 -6.08 -23.33
N LEU A 198 21.15 -6.38 -22.22
CA LEU A 198 20.18 -5.50 -21.59
C LEU A 198 20.71 -5.00 -20.24
N LYS A 199 20.43 -3.73 -19.92
CA LYS A 199 20.59 -3.20 -18.57
C LYS A 199 19.47 -2.23 -18.24
N TYR A 200 19.12 -2.13 -16.98
CA TYR A 200 18.21 -1.11 -16.50
C TYR A 200 19.00 0.01 -15.82
N ASN A 201 18.77 1.25 -16.23
CA ASN A 201 19.35 2.42 -15.59
C ASN A 201 18.31 3.02 -14.63
N ALA A 202 18.44 2.72 -13.34
CA ALA A 202 17.53 3.20 -12.31
C ALA A 202 17.52 4.74 -12.19
N MET A 203 18.67 5.40 -12.41
CA MET A 203 18.78 6.86 -12.33
C MET A 203 17.95 7.57 -13.40
N THR A 204 17.84 6.98 -14.59
CA THR A 204 17.06 7.53 -15.71
C THR A 204 15.72 6.83 -15.92
N ASN A 205 15.45 5.77 -15.15
CA ASN A 205 14.31 4.87 -15.34
C ASN A 205 14.17 4.37 -16.79
N THR A 206 15.29 3.96 -17.41
CA THR A 206 15.32 3.50 -18.80
C THR A 206 15.91 2.09 -18.92
N LEU A 207 15.22 1.21 -19.62
CA LEU A 207 15.78 -0.05 -20.13
C LEU A 207 16.64 0.25 -21.36
N GLN A 208 17.90 -0.16 -21.33
CA GLN A 208 18.86 0.07 -22.41
C GLN A 208 19.32 -1.26 -23.01
N ARG A 209 19.55 -1.28 -24.33
CA ARG A 209 20.15 -2.39 -25.08
C ARG A 209 21.50 -1.97 -25.65
N TYR A 210 22.50 -2.85 -25.58
CA TYR A 210 23.80 -2.59 -26.17
C TYR A 210 23.76 -2.85 -27.68
N GLU A 211 23.98 -1.81 -28.47
CA GLU A 211 24.04 -1.87 -29.92
C GLU A 211 25.21 -1.05 -30.47
N ASN A 212 25.96 -1.62 -31.41
CA ASN A 212 27.04 -0.93 -32.12
C ASN A 212 28.06 -0.24 -31.19
N GLY A 213 28.35 -0.85 -30.04
CA GLY A 213 29.29 -0.31 -29.07
C GLY A 213 28.69 0.72 -28.09
N GLN A 214 27.37 0.91 -28.08
CA GLN A 214 26.70 1.92 -27.24
C GLN A 214 25.44 1.36 -26.58
N TRP A 215 25.09 1.91 -25.42
CA TRP A 215 23.83 1.61 -24.76
C TRP A 215 22.72 2.52 -25.31
N ILE A 216 21.75 1.94 -25.98
CA ILE A 216 20.60 2.63 -26.58
C ILE A 216 19.38 2.42 -25.70
N ASP A 217 18.67 3.50 -25.36
CA ASP A 217 17.41 3.42 -24.64
C ASP A 217 16.32 2.77 -25.51
N ILE A 218 15.76 1.67 -25.01
CA ILE A 218 14.69 0.90 -25.65
C ILE A 218 13.39 0.92 -24.84
N SER A 219 13.33 1.68 -23.73
CA SER A 219 12.14 1.73 -22.86
C SER A 219 10.90 2.32 -23.53
N GLY A 220 11.06 2.90 -24.73
CA GLY A 220 10.00 3.61 -25.45
C GLY A 220 9.57 4.86 -24.67
N LYS A 221 8.90 5.81 -25.32
CA LYS A 221 8.31 6.96 -24.60
C LYS A 221 7.08 6.58 -23.74
N GLY A 222 7.04 5.35 -23.22
CA GLY A 222 5.89 4.75 -22.53
C GLY A 222 5.89 4.93 -21.02
N GLY A 223 6.93 5.52 -20.43
CA GLY A 223 6.85 5.99 -19.05
C GLY A 223 5.81 7.12 -18.92
N PRO A 224 5.07 7.22 -17.79
CA PRO A 224 4.10 8.30 -17.59
C PRO A 224 4.81 9.65 -17.81
N GLN A 225 4.29 10.43 -18.76
CA GLN A 225 4.78 11.77 -19.03
C GLN A 225 4.63 12.60 -17.76
N ILE A 226 5.74 12.96 -17.13
CA ILE A 226 5.75 13.97 -16.06
C ILE A 226 5.45 15.30 -16.75
N GLN A 227 4.18 15.70 -16.78
CA GLN A 227 3.80 17.04 -17.18
C GLN A 227 4.37 18.00 -16.13
N ARG A 228 5.34 18.82 -16.55
CA ARG A 228 5.79 20.00 -15.80
C ARG A 228 4.81 21.14 -15.97
#